data_AF-A0A0A0NU58-F1
#
_entry.id   AF-A0A0A0NU58-F1
#
_cell.length_a   1.000
_cell.length_b   1.000
_cell.length_c   1.000
_cell.angle_alpha   90.00
_cell.angle_beta   90.00
_cell.angle_gamma   90.00
#
_symmetry.space_group_name_H-M   'P 1'
#
loop_
_entity.id
_entity.type
_entity.pdbx_description
1 polymer ?
#
loop_
_entity_poly.entity_id
_entity_poly.type
_entity_poly.pdbx_seq_one_letter_code
_entity_poly.pdbx_strand_id
1 'polypeptide(L)' 'MAVFAAADAPLRARAVCEAMDLEIAPSNINNVRLKLKRLVERGILIEPEQGLFTQPRP' A
#
# COMPACT_ATOMS: atom_id res chain seq x y z
N MET A 1 3.14 6.84 4.57
CA MET A 1 2.03 7.79 4.34
C MET A 1 2.26 8.63 3.09
N ALA A 2 3.44 9.27 2.92
CA ALA A 2 3.75 10.09 1.74
C ALA A 2 3.37 9.47 0.38
N VAL A 3 3.70 8.19 0.16
CA VAL A 3 3.36 7.46 -1.08
C VAL A 3 1.84 7.46 -1.36
N PHE A 4 1.00 7.26 -0.35
CA PHE A 4 -0.46 7.27 -0.53
C PHE A 4 -1.05 8.68 -0.51
N ALA A 5 -0.42 9.63 0.17
CA ALA A 5 -0.84 11.03 0.19
C ALA A 5 -0.60 11.73 -1.15
N ALA A 6 0.42 11.30 -1.90
CA ALA A 6 0.74 11.81 -3.23
C ALA A 6 0.11 11.00 -4.37
N ALA A 7 -0.64 9.93 -4.07
CA ALA A 7 -1.24 9.08 -5.08
C ALA A 7 -2.67 9.52 -5.37
N ASP A 8 -2.98 9.76 -6.64
CA ASP A 8 -4.34 10.10 -7.10
C ASP A 8 -5.29 8.88 -7.15
N ALA A 9 -4.75 7.68 -6.91
CA ALA A 9 -5.51 6.42 -6.97
C ALA A 9 -5.00 5.38 -5.95
N PRO A 10 -5.84 4.39 -5.58
CA PRO A 10 -5.41 3.27 -4.74
C PRO A 10 -4.23 2.50 -5.36
N LEU A 11 -3.27 2.11 -4.53
CA LEU A 11 -2.04 1.45 -4.96
C LEU A 11 -2.03 -0.03 -4.59
N ARG A 12 -1.44 -0.85 -5.47
CA ARG A 12 -1.04 -2.23 -5.14
C ARG A 12 0.31 -2.24 -4.44
N ALA A 13 0.60 -3.32 -3.69
CA ALA A 13 1.87 -3.49 -2.99
C ALA A 13 3.10 -3.35 -3.90
N ARG A 14 3.01 -3.76 -5.17
CA ARG A 14 4.08 -3.56 -6.16
C ARG A 14 4.38 -2.08 -6.40
N ALA A 15 3.36 -1.27 -6.66
CA ALA A 15 3.54 0.18 -6.89
C ALA A 15 4.12 0.88 -5.65
N VAL A 16 3.77 0.39 -4.45
CA VAL A 16 4.38 0.87 -3.20
C VAL A 16 5.86 0.47 -3.10
N CYS A 17 6.26 -0.72 -3.57
CA CYS A 17 7.67 -1.09 -3.65
C CYS A 17 8.42 -0.16 -4.61
N GLU A 18 7.87 0.10 -5.80
CA GLU A 18 8.45 1.00 -6.81
C GLU A 18 8.62 2.41 -6.24
N ALA A 19 7.58 2.97 -5.60
CA ALA A 19 7.62 4.30 -5.00
C ALA A 19 8.56 4.43 -3.78
N MET A 20 8.90 3.30 -3.15
CA MET A 20 9.83 3.24 -2.01
C MET A 20 11.25 2.82 -2.41
N ASP A 21 11.52 2.70 -3.71
CA ASP A 21 12.80 2.22 -4.26
C ASP A 21 13.23 0.86 -3.68
N LEU A 22 12.25 -0.02 -3.50
CA LEU A 22 12.47 -1.40 -3.09
C LEU A 22 12.60 -2.28 -4.34
N GLU A 23 13.50 -3.25 -4.29
CA GLU A 23 13.59 -4.27 -5.33
C GLU A 23 12.23 -4.97 -5.54
N ILE A 24 11.81 -5.10 -6.81
CA ILE A 24 10.55 -5.73 -7.21
C ILE A 24 10.71 -7.26 -7.23
N ALA A 25 11.00 -7.82 -6.05
CA ALA A 25 11.05 -9.25 -5.81
C ALA A 25 9.73 -9.75 -5.17
N PRO A 26 9.29 -11.00 -5.44
CA PRO A 26 8.08 -11.56 -4.85
C PRO A 26 8.03 -11.49 -3.31
N SER A 27 9.18 -11.68 -2.65
CA SER A 27 9.32 -11.56 -1.19
C SER A 27 9.01 -10.15 -0.69
N ASN A 28 9.55 -9.13 -1.35
CA ASN A 28 9.35 -7.73 -0.99
C ASN A 28 7.89 -7.31 -1.18
N ILE A 29 7.29 -7.69 -2.32
CA ILE A 29 5.88 -7.40 -2.60
C ILE A 29 4.98 -8.02 -1.53
N ASN A 30 5.23 -9.28 -1.14
CA ASN A 30 4.45 -9.96 -0.10
C ASN A 30 4.64 -9.31 1.28
N ASN A 31 5.89 -8.96 1.64
CA ASN A 31 6.19 -8.28 2.89
C ASN A 31 5.51 -6.90 2.98
N VAL A 32 5.55 -6.13 1.88
CA VAL A 32 4.84 -4.84 1.78
C VAL A 32 3.34 -5.07 1.88
N ARG A 33 2.76 -6.01 1.14
CA ARG A 33 1.32 -6.34 1.22
C ARG A 33 0.89 -6.66 2.66
N LEU A 34 1.67 -7.45 3.40
CA LEU A 34 1.39 -7.77 4.80
C LEU A 34 1.42 -6.53 5.69
N LYS A 35 2.39 -5.63 5.49
CA LYS A 35 2.46 -4.35 6.22
C LYS A 35 1.25 -3.47 5.90
N LEU A 36 0.85 -3.38 4.64
CA LEU A 36 -0.33 -2.59 4.22
C LEU A 36 -1.61 -3.14 4.85
N LYS A 37 -1.80 -4.47 4.89
CA LYS A 37 -2.92 -5.12 5.59
C LYS A 37 -2.96 -4.74 7.08
N ARG A 38 -1.82 -4.76 7.77
CA ARG A 38 -1.74 -4.34 9.18
C ARG A 38 -2.10 -2.86 9.38
N LEU A 39 -1.81 -2.00 8.41
CA LEU A 39 -2.23 -0.59 8.46
C LEU A 39 -3.73 -0.44 8.24
N VAL A 40 -4.35 -1.30 7.42
CA VAL A 40 -5.80 -1.37 7.24
C VAL A 40 -6.49 -1.83 8.52
N GLU A 41 -5.99 -2.88 9.16
CA GLU A 41 -6.50 -3.36 10.47
C GLU A 41 -6.46 -2.28 11.56
N ARG A 42 -5.53 -1.33 11.45
CA ARG A 42 -5.39 -0.19 12.37
C ARG A 42 -6.21 1.04 11.94
N GLY A 43 -6.96 0.97 10.84
CA GLY A 43 -7.74 2.08 10.30
C GLY A 43 -6.90 3.22 9.68
N ILE A 44 -5.61 3.01 9.47
CA ILE A 44 -4.70 4.02 8.89
C ILE A 44 -4.83 4.07 7.38
N LEU A 45 -5.06 2.91 6.76
CA LEU A 45 -5.40 2.77 5.34
C LEU A 45 -6.76 2.08 5.22
N ILE A 46 -7.35 2.15 4.04
CA ILE A 46 -8.48 1.32 3.66
C ILE A 46 -8.10 0.45 2.46
N GLU A 47 -8.78 -0.69 2.33
CA GLU A 47 -8.67 -1.59 1.19
C GLU A 47 -10.04 -1.65 0.48
N PRO A 48 -10.33 -0.70 -0.43
CA PRO A 48 -11.64 -0.64 -1.09
C PRO A 48 -11.91 -1.87 -1.96
N GLU A 49 -10.84 -2.46 -2.51
CA GLU A 49 -10.88 -3.70 -3.27
C GLU A 49 -9.69 -4.57 -2.87
N GLN A 50 -9.80 -5.89 -3.07
CA GLN A 50 -8.76 -6.83 -2.68
C GLN A 50 -7.39 -6.45 -3.28
N GLY A 51 -6.45 -6.11 -2.41
CA GLY A 51 -5.07 -5.75 -2.77
C GLY A 51 -4.86 -4.32 -3.27
N LEU A 52 -5.90 -3.48 -3.28
CA LEU A 52 -5.80 -2.04 -3.51
C LEU A 52 -5.84 -1.31 -2.18
N PHE A 53 -4.88 -0.43 -1.92
CA PHE A 53 -4.77 0.30 -0.66
C PHE A 53 -4.82 1.80 -0.91
N THR A 54 -5.52 2.56 -0.08
CA THR A 54 -5.54 4.02 -0.15
C THR A 54 -5.74 4.62 1.25
N GLN A 55 -5.52 5.93 1.39
CA GLN A 55 -5.87 6.63 2.63
C GLN A 55 -7.40 6.73 2.78
N PRO A 56 -7.93 6.67 4.01
CA PRO A 56 -9.30 7.08 4.27
C PRO A 56 -9.48 8.53 3.79
N ARG A 57 -10.57 8.80 3.08
CA ARG A 57 -10.94 10.18 2.76
C ARG A 57 -11.45 10.87 4.05
N PRO A 58 -11.15 12.17 4.25
CA PRO A 58 -11.73 12.95 5.35
C PRO A 58 -13.26 12.89 5.37
#